data_AF-A0A9D6NQ55-F1
#
_entry.id   AF-A0A9D6NQ55-F1
#
_cell.length_a   1.000
_cell.length_b   1.000
_cell.length_c   1.000
_cell.angle_alpha   90.00
_cell.angle_beta   90.00
_cell.angle_gamma   90.00
#
_symmetry.space_group_name_H-M   'P 1'
#
loop_
_entity.id
_entity.type
_entity.pdbx_description
1 polymer ?
#
loop_
_entity_poly.entity_id
_entity_poly.type
_entity_poly.pdbx_seq_one_letter_code
_entity_poly.pdbx_strand_id
1 'polypeptide(L)' 'MTGSRKKFVEQALSKVGSRYLVCSLVSKRANQFIRHPDSQGVAWAVNQALQELVEGRIRHQAPTPQATSSQPAR' A
#
# COMPACT_ATOMS: atom_id res chain seq x y z
N MET A 1 6.09 17.06 11.25
CA MET A 1 5.13 16.27 10.42
C MET A 1 5.70 14.91 9.92
N THR A 2 6.82 14.42 10.44
CA THR A 2 7.43 13.13 10.02
C THR A 2 6.91 11.90 10.80
N GLY A 3 6.37 12.10 12.01
CA GLY A 3 5.84 11.00 12.85
C GLY A 3 4.62 10.29 12.25
N SER A 4 3.76 11.01 11.53
CA SER A 4 2.53 10.43 10.95
C SER A 4 2.83 9.46 9.79
N ARG A 5 3.88 9.72 8.99
CA ARG A 5 4.23 8.90 7.82
C ARG A 5 4.71 7.51 8.22
N LYS A 6 5.61 7.43 9.21
CA LYS A 6 6.12 6.15 9.73
C LYS A 6 4.96 5.28 10.24
N LYS A 7 4.05 5.89 11.02
CA LYS A 7 2.86 5.22 11.56
C LYS A 7 1.95 4.66 10.45
N PHE A 8 1.73 5.41 9.36
CA PHE A 8 0.94 4.91 8.24
C PHE A 8 1.61 3.74 7.51
N VAL A 9 2.93 3.78 7.34
CA VAL A 9 3.67 2.66 6.73
C VAL A 9 3.56 1.40 7.59
N GLU A 10 3.78 1.50 8.90
CA GLU A 10 3.65 0.38 9.84
C GLU A 10 2.24 -0.22 9.82
N GLN A 11 1.21 0.62 9.82
CA GLN A 11 -0.18 0.17 9.73
C GLN A 11 -0.52 -0.46 8.39
N ALA A 12 -0.04 0.11 7.27
CA ALA A 12 -0.24 -0.46 5.95
C ALA A 12 0.42 -1.84 5.84
N LEU A 13 1.65 -1.99 6.34
CA LEU A 13 2.35 -3.28 6.37
C LEU A 13 1.60 -4.32 7.21
N SER A 14 1.10 -3.92 8.38
CA SER A 14 0.32 -4.80 9.25
C SER A 14 -1.00 -5.26 8.63
N LYS A 15 -1.70 -4.39 7.87
CA LYS A 15 -2.98 -4.72 7.22
C LYS A 15 -2.82 -5.53 5.94
N VAL A 16 -1.84 -5.19 5.11
CA VAL A 16 -1.68 -5.77 3.77
C VAL A 16 -0.82 -7.04 3.80
N GLY A 17 0.10 -7.15 4.77
CA GLY A 17 0.99 -8.30 4.93
C GLY A 17 2.10 -8.43 3.88
N SER A 18 2.16 -7.55 2.88
CA SER A 18 3.19 -7.57 1.82
C SER A 18 3.73 -6.17 1.54
N ARG A 19 5.03 -5.98 1.79
CA ARG A 19 5.73 -4.71 1.51
C ARG A 19 5.67 -4.33 0.03
N TYR A 20 5.76 -5.30 -0.86
CA TYR A 20 5.74 -5.07 -2.31
C TYR A 20 4.34 -4.65 -2.77
N LEU A 21 3.30 -5.28 -2.23
CA LEU A 21 1.93 -4.91 -2.53
C LEU A 21 1.61 -3.51 -2.00
N VAL A 22 2.06 -3.17 -0.78
CA VAL A 22 1.95 -1.80 -0.24
C VAL A 22 2.58 -0.79 -1.20
N CYS A 23 3.83 -1.00 -1.64
CA CYS A 23 4.50 -0.11 -2.58
C CYS A 23 3.73 0.03 -3.90
N SER A 24 3.23 -1.07 -4.46
CA SER A 24 2.45 -1.05 -5.71
C SER A 24 1.15 -0.26 -5.57
N LEU A 25 0.36 -0.53 -4.51
CA LEU A 25 -0.91 0.15 -4.24
C LEU A 25 -0.72 1.64 -4.01
N VAL A 26 0.25 2.01 -3.16
CA VAL A 26 0.56 3.41 -2.85
C VAL A 26 1.04 4.13 -4.10
N SER A 27 1.92 3.53 -4.91
CA SER A 27 2.44 4.17 -6.13
C SER A 27 1.33 4.41 -7.15
N LYS A 28 0.46 3.40 -7.36
CA LYS A 28 -0.67 3.51 -8.29
C LYS A 28 -1.64 4.61 -7.85
N ARG A 29 -1.95 4.69 -6.55
CA ARG A 29 -2.88 5.70 -6.01
C ARG A 29 -2.25 7.09 -5.95
N ALA A 30 -0.98 7.20 -5.58
CA ALA A 30 -0.25 8.47 -5.60
C ALA A 30 -0.19 9.07 -7.02
N ASN A 31 -0.03 8.24 -8.06
CA ASN A 31 -0.08 8.71 -9.45
C ASN A 31 -1.45 9.34 -9.81
N GLN A 32 -2.55 8.86 -9.22
CA GLN A 32 -3.87 9.47 -9.42
C GLN A 32 -3.93 10.86 -8.77
N PHE A 33 -3.39 11.01 -7.56
CA PHE A 33 -3.28 12.31 -6.90
C PHE A 33 -2.38 13.28 -7.64
N ILE A 34 -1.24 12.81 -8.17
CA ILE A 34 -0.29 13.65 -8.92
C ILE A 34 -0.95 14.30 -10.13
N ARG A 35 -1.87 13.59 -10.79
CA ARG A 35 -2.60 14.07 -11.97
C ARG A 35 -3.77 15.00 -11.64
N HIS A 36 -4.13 15.13 -10.37
CA HIS A 36 -5.22 16.01 -9.93
C HIS A 36 -4.75 17.47 -9.93
N PRO A 37 -5.59 18.45 -10.34
CA PRO A 37 -5.23 19.87 -10.31
C PRO A 37 -4.81 20.37 -8.92
N ASP A 38 -5.42 19.83 -7.86
CA ASP A 38 -5.11 20.18 -6.46
C ASP A 38 -3.87 19.46 -5.89
N SER A 39 -3.09 18.79 -6.74
CA SER A 39 -1.88 18.08 -6.31
C SER A 39 -0.86 19.02 -5.69
N GLN A 40 -0.40 18.70 -4.48
CA GLN A 40 0.71 19.42 -3.83
C GLN A 40 2.06 18.71 -4.06
N GLY A 41 2.16 17.90 -5.12
CA GLY A 41 3.37 17.16 -5.49
C GLY A 41 3.49 15.76 -4.88
N VAL A 42 4.60 15.09 -5.20
CA VAL A 42 4.80 13.65 -4.97
C VAL A 42 4.73 13.27 -3.49
N ALA A 43 5.39 14.03 -2.61
CA ALA A 43 5.44 13.70 -1.18
C ALA A 43 4.06 13.80 -0.51
N TRP A 44 3.24 14.76 -0.94
CA TRP A 44 1.85 14.88 -0.50
C TRP A 44 1.00 13.75 -1.06
N ALA A 45 1.11 13.45 -2.36
CA ALA A 45 0.37 12.38 -3.01
C ALA A 45 0.64 11.00 -2.37
N VAL A 46 1.90 10.71 -2.02
CA VAL A 46 2.28 9.48 -1.31
C VAL A 46 1.67 9.43 0.09
N ASN A 47 1.64 10.56 0.82
CA ASN A 47 1.00 10.62 2.14
C ASN A 47 -0.51 10.35 2.05
N GLN A 48 -1.20 10.95 1.07
CA GLN A 48 -2.64 10.73 0.86
C GLN A 48 -2.93 9.27 0.48
N ALA A 49 -2.12 8.69 -0.41
CA ALA A 49 -2.26 7.29 -0.80
C ALA A 49 -2.01 6.32 0.38
N LEU A 50 -1.02 6.58 1.22
CA LEU A 50 -0.76 5.81 2.44
C LEU A 50 -1.94 5.90 3.42
N GLN A 51 -2.48 7.10 3.63
CA GLN A 51 -3.63 7.32 4.50
C GLN A 51 -4.86 6.56 3.98
N GLU A 52 -5.17 6.65 2.69
CA GLU A 52 -6.30 5.92 2.09
C GLU A 52 -6.14 4.39 2.16
N LEU A 53 -4.91 3.89 2.03
CA LEU A 53 -4.62 2.46 2.20
C LEU A 53 -4.92 2.02 3.64
N VAL A 54 -4.44 2.80 4.62
CA VAL A 54 -4.68 2.53 6.04
C VAL A 54 -6.16 2.61 6.39
N GLU A 55 -6.90 3.55 5.82
CA GLU A 55 -8.34 3.70 6.03
C GLU A 55 -9.19 2.66 5.27
N GLY A 56 -8.56 1.78 4.47
CA GLY A 56 -9.26 0.75 3.71
C GLY A 56 -10.03 1.29 2.49
N ARG A 57 -9.74 2.52 2.06
CA ARG A 57 -10.35 3.14 0.87
C ARG A 57 -9.79 2.58 -0.45
N ILE A 58 -8.65 1.90 -0.40
CA ILE A 58 -8.04 1.21 -1.55
C ILE A 58 -8.41 -0.27 -1.52
N ARG A 59 -9.29 -0.69 -2.44
CA ARG A 59 -9.62 -2.11 -2.64
C ARG A 59 -8.40 -2.87 -3.15
N HIS A 60 -8.04 -3.94 -2.48
CA HIS A 60 -6.97 -4.85 -2.87
C HIS A 60 -7.26 -6.25 -2.33
N GLN A 61 -6.67 -7.26 -2.96
CA GLN A 61 -6.70 -8.62 -2.45
C GLN A 61 -5.37 -8.89 -1.74
N ALA A 62 -5.43 -9.26 -0.46
CA ALA A 62 -4.24 -9.69 0.25
C ALA A 62 -3.69 -10.96 -0.40
N PRO A 63 -2.36 -11.13 -0.49
CA PRO A 63 -1.78 -12.35 -0.99
C PRO A 63 -2.18 -13.50 -0.06
N THR A 64 -2.97 -14.45 -0.57
CA THR A 64 -3.19 -15.73 0.11
C THR A 64 -1.87 -16.48 0.13
N PRO A 65 -1.42 -16.99 1.28
CA PRO A 65 -0.32 -17.95 1.30
C PRO A 65 -0.76 -19.14 0.44
N GLN A 66 -0.10 -19.35 -0.70
CA GLN A 66 -0.27 -20.61 -1.41
C GLN A 66 0.22 -21.69 -0.45
N ALA A 67 -0.68 -22.59 -0.04
CA ALA A 67 -0.27 -23.85 0.54
C ALA A 67 0.61 -24.51 -0.52
N THR A 68 1.93 -24.47 -0.33
CA THR A 68 2.85 -25.26 -1.13
C THR A 68 2.43 -26.70 -0.93
N SER A 69 1.76 -27.26 -1.94
CA SER A 69 1.52 -28.69 -2.03
C SER A 69 2.89 -29.34 -2.12
N SER A 70 3.38 -29.84 -0.99
CA SER A 70 4.50 -30.76 -0.92
C SER A 70 4.10 -32.02 -1.67
N GLN A 71 4.25 -32.02 -2.99
CA GLN A 71 4.21 -33.26 -3.76
C GLN A 71 5.47 -34.04 -3.39
N PRO A 72 5.36 -35.25 -2.81
CA PRO A 72 6.54 -36.07 -2.60
C PRO A 72 7.08 -36.44 -3.98
N ALA A 73 8.37 -36.18 -4.19
CA ALA A 73 9.10 -36.66 -5.35
C ALA A 73 8.94 -38.19 -5.40
N ARG A 74 8.46 -38.71 -6.52
CA ARG A 74 8.47 -40.14 -6.83
C ARG A 74 9.87 -40.59 -7.21
#